data_AF-A0A167IDB2-F1
#
_entry.id   AF-A0A167IDB2-F1
#
_cell.length_a   1.000
_cell.length_b   1.000
_cell.length_c   1.000
_cell.angle_alpha   90.00
_cell.angle_beta   90.00
_cell.angle_gamma   90.00
#
_symmetry.space_group_name_H-M   'P 1'
#
loop_
_entity.id
_entity.type
_entity.pdbx_description
1 polymer ?
#
loop_
_entity_poly.entity_id
_entity_poly.type
_entity_poly.pdbx_seq_one_letter_code
_entity_poly.pdbx_strand_id
1 'polypeptide(L)'
;MLFLYGQLAWLLRTFELTPNSEPSRRPSKRTQVALPPSTPSRTPHGLKTPSKSHRHEKEVVTDEADHECVLLLSSSEDDLPASPLNTTNTPKAKKTPSRNTADTPRKTPGRGRKALQVRLEKLAEETVSQLNTLVFDGRIPEDIELIWSKRLNTTAGRANWKRIRKESGDDIHQCSIELSTKVLDNEERVLNTVAHELCHLAAWVINGEIQPAHGRCFKGWGRKVMKSRPDIHITTRHDYEIAYRYEWRCANPACARTYGRHSKSINPDQHACGVCKGKLEPMFQTYSPTKRTAFQGKQISPTP
;
A
#
# COMPACT_ATOMS: atom_id res chain seq x y z
N MET A 1 -39.88 45.84 -5.29
CA MET A 1 -40.54 45.93 -3.97
C MET A 1 -40.50 44.55 -3.32
N LEU A 2 -39.63 44.42 -2.33
CA LEU A 2 -39.46 43.27 -1.44
C LEU A 2 -40.65 43.20 -0.49
N PHE A 3 -41.21 42.01 -0.24
CA PHE A 3 -41.81 41.57 1.04
C PHE A 3 -42.26 40.12 0.86
N LEU A 4 -41.78 39.20 1.69
CA LEU A 4 -42.61 38.45 2.65
C LEU A 4 -41.78 37.34 3.38
N TYR A 5 -41.66 37.51 4.71
CA TYR A 5 -41.70 36.55 5.83
C TYR A 5 -40.82 35.27 5.79
N GLY A 6 -40.14 34.86 6.85
CA GLY A 6 -40.17 35.29 8.26
C GLY A 6 -39.11 34.57 9.11
N GLN A 7 -38.77 35.20 10.24
CA GLN A 7 -37.89 34.71 11.31
C GLN A 7 -38.65 33.83 12.31
N LEU A 8 -38.01 32.76 12.78
CA LEU A 8 -38.18 32.15 14.12
C LEU A 8 -36.82 31.50 14.48
N ALA A 9 -35.95 32.17 15.23
CA ALA A 9 -35.88 32.18 16.70
C ALA A 9 -35.73 30.77 17.32
N TRP A 10 -34.48 30.32 17.50
CA TRP A 10 -34.13 29.25 18.44
C TRP A 10 -33.05 29.74 19.42
N LEU A 11 -33.54 29.95 20.64
CA LEU A 11 -32.92 30.07 21.95
C LEU A 11 -31.39 29.91 22.07
N LEU A 12 -30.75 31.05 22.36
CA LEU A 12 -29.54 31.12 23.18
C LEU A 12 -29.88 30.65 24.60
N ARG A 13 -29.23 29.58 25.06
CA ARG A 13 -29.16 29.24 26.48
C ARG A 13 -27.73 29.44 26.95
N THR A 14 -27.52 30.60 27.57
CA THR A 14 -26.37 30.91 28.40
C THR A 14 -26.34 29.94 29.58
N PHE A 15 -25.20 29.31 29.81
CA PHE A 15 -24.88 28.71 31.11
C PHE A 15 -23.57 29.35 31.58
N GLU A 16 -23.71 30.30 32.50
CA GLU A 16 -22.61 30.83 33.27
C GLU A 16 -22.12 29.81 34.30
N LEU A 17 -20.81 29.91 34.55
CA LEU A 17 -19.99 29.11 35.43
C LEU A 17 -20.34 29.37 36.90
N THR A 18 -20.33 28.32 37.72
CA THR A 18 -20.00 28.44 39.14
C THR A 18 -18.93 27.41 39.51
N PRO A 19 -17.84 27.81 40.21
CA PRO A 19 -16.81 26.91 40.69
C PRO A 19 -17.03 26.56 42.17
N ASN A 20 -16.88 25.30 42.53
CA ASN A 20 -16.19 24.82 43.74
C ASN A 20 -16.57 23.37 44.06
N SER A 21 -15.58 22.49 44.19
CA SER A 21 -15.11 22.03 45.50
C SER A 21 -14.26 20.76 45.32
N GLU A 22 -12.98 20.94 45.62
CA GLU A 22 -11.95 19.92 45.64
C GLU A 22 -11.98 19.18 47.00
N PRO A 23 -12.04 17.84 47.06
CA PRO A 23 -11.79 17.12 48.29
C PRO A 23 -10.29 16.82 48.43
N SER A 24 -9.73 17.47 49.43
CA SER A 24 -8.45 17.24 50.10
C SER A 24 -7.97 15.78 50.12
N ARG A 25 -6.72 15.59 49.70
CA ARG A 25 -5.92 14.37 49.97
C ARG A 25 -5.60 14.27 51.46
N ARG A 26 -5.85 13.10 52.06
CA ARG A 26 -5.10 12.61 53.23
C ARG A 26 -4.61 11.18 53.00
N PRO A 27 -3.42 10.82 53.53
CA PRO A 27 -2.69 9.63 53.15
C PRO A 27 -3.08 8.43 54.01
N SER A 28 -3.04 7.21 53.46
CA SER A 28 -3.02 6.01 54.29
C SER A 28 -2.31 4.82 53.62
N LYS A 29 -1.17 4.49 54.25
CA LYS A 29 -0.64 3.14 54.53
C LYS A 29 -0.20 2.26 53.34
N ARG A 30 1.07 2.48 53.00
CA ARG A 30 2.03 1.51 52.48
C ARG A 30 2.03 0.25 53.35
N THR A 31 1.47 -0.85 52.84
CA THR A 31 1.72 -2.20 53.38
C THR A 31 2.96 -2.74 52.67
N GLN A 32 4.01 -2.97 53.46
CA GLN A 32 5.22 -3.66 53.02
C GLN A 32 4.90 -5.16 52.90
N VAL A 33 5.17 -5.74 51.74
CA VAL A 33 5.28 -7.20 51.60
C VAL A 33 6.76 -7.51 51.33
N ALA A 34 7.29 -8.40 52.15
CA ALA A 34 8.68 -8.75 52.30
C ALA A 34 9.27 -9.48 51.07
N LEU A 35 10.55 -9.21 50.82
CA LEU A 35 11.44 -9.96 49.94
C LEU A 35 11.83 -11.32 50.57
N PRO A 36 11.95 -12.41 49.80
CA PRO A 36 12.71 -13.59 50.22
C PRO A 36 14.22 -13.43 49.88
N PRO A 37 15.11 -14.20 50.56
CA PRO A 37 16.51 -13.83 50.77
C PRO A 37 17.47 -14.24 49.63
N SER A 38 18.57 -13.50 49.53
CA SER A 38 19.76 -13.79 48.72
C SER A 38 20.87 -14.40 49.58
N THR A 39 21.59 -15.41 49.08
CA THR A 39 23.07 -15.63 49.15
C THR A 39 23.43 -17.10 48.80
N PRO A 40 24.69 -17.45 48.43
CA PRO A 40 25.91 -16.63 48.37
C PRO A 40 26.68 -16.63 47.03
N SER A 41 27.57 -15.64 46.98
CA SER A 41 28.62 -15.37 46.00
C SER A 41 29.74 -16.42 45.98
N ARG A 42 30.32 -16.64 44.80
CA ARG A 42 31.64 -17.26 44.63
C ARG A 42 32.38 -16.51 43.50
N THR A 43 33.46 -15.82 43.84
CA THR A 43 34.43 -15.12 42.97
C THR A 43 35.76 -15.91 42.93
N PRO A 44 36.85 -15.45 42.30
CA PRO A 44 37.03 -14.87 40.95
C PRO A 44 38.29 -15.42 40.23
N HIS A 45 38.35 -15.33 38.89
CA HIS A 45 39.58 -15.10 38.10
C HIS A 45 39.10 -14.40 36.81
N GLY A 46 39.48 -13.19 36.41
CA GLY A 46 40.79 -12.57 36.35
C GLY A 46 41.26 -12.60 34.89
N LEU A 47 41.24 -11.46 34.17
CA LEU A 47 42.31 -10.93 33.31
C LEU A 47 41.81 -9.85 32.28
N LYS A 48 42.25 -8.61 32.54
CA LYS A 48 42.93 -7.63 31.66
C LYS A 48 42.21 -7.00 30.44
N THR A 49 42.05 -5.68 30.55
CA THR A 49 42.00 -4.67 29.48
C THR A 49 43.39 -4.47 28.81
N PRO A 50 43.48 -3.68 27.72
CA PRO A 50 43.89 -2.29 27.91
C PRO A 50 43.16 -1.24 27.06
N SER A 51 43.21 -0.03 27.60
CA SER A 51 42.61 1.24 27.19
C SER A 51 43.15 1.85 25.90
N LYS A 52 42.40 2.80 25.32
CA LYS A 52 42.91 4.16 25.03
C LYS A 52 41.77 5.16 24.81
N SER A 53 41.95 6.31 25.47
CA SER A 53 41.15 7.53 25.54
C SER A 53 41.23 8.37 24.27
N HIS A 54 40.20 9.19 24.00
CA HIS A 54 40.37 10.64 23.86
C HIS A 54 39.02 11.37 24.00
N ARG A 55 38.99 12.28 24.98
CA ARG A 55 37.94 13.27 25.28
C ARG A 55 38.24 14.54 24.47
N HIS A 56 37.22 15.14 23.87
CA HIS A 56 37.23 16.55 23.52
C HIS A 56 35.81 17.10 23.71
N GLU A 57 35.65 18.04 24.64
CA GLU A 57 34.49 18.92 24.76
C GLU A 57 34.64 20.08 23.77
N LYS A 58 33.54 20.50 23.13
CA LYS A 58 33.30 21.90 22.78
C LYS A 58 31.81 22.17 22.51
N GLU A 59 31.43 23.39 22.88
CA GLU A 59 30.10 23.97 23.05
C GLU A 59 29.28 24.18 21.77
N VAL A 60 27.94 24.17 21.99
CA VAL A 60 26.86 25.05 21.47
C VAL A 60 27.00 25.65 20.07
N VAL A 61 26.01 25.39 19.20
CA VAL A 61 25.21 26.36 18.42
C VAL A 61 23.94 25.67 17.91
N THR A 62 22.87 26.46 17.87
CA THR A 62 21.48 26.23 17.44
C THR A 62 21.31 25.68 16.02
N ASP A 63 20.29 24.86 15.78
CA ASP A 63 19.35 25.04 14.64
C ASP A 63 18.17 24.05 14.66
N GLU A 64 16.97 24.63 14.53
CA GLU A 64 15.74 24.20 13.86
C GLU A 64 15.54 22.70 13.53
N ALA A 65 14.52 22.10 14.16
CA ALA A 65 14.11 20.72 13.92
C ALA A 65 12.93 20.64 12.93
N ASP A 66 13.25 20.56 11.64
CA ASP A 66 12.31 20.16 10.59
C ASP A 66 12.10 18.63 10.65
N HIS A 67 11.08 18.18 11.36
CA HIS A 67 10.66 16.78 11.34
C HIS A 67 9.82 16.48 10.09
N GLU A 68 10.49 16.37 8.95
CA GLU A 68 9.90 15.76 7.75
C GLU A 68 9.98 14.23 7.87
N CYS A 69 8.92 13.59 8.35
CA CYS A 69 8.86 12.13 8.46
C CYS A 69 8.15 11.54 7.22
N VAL A 70 8.86 11.50 6.09
CA VAL A 70 8.43 10.75 4.90
C VAL A 70 8.99 9.34 5.01
N LEU A 71 8.21 8.41 5.60
CA LEU A 71 8.62 7.01 5.70
C LEU A 71 8.12 6.21 4.48
N LEU A 72 9.05 5.98 3.55
CA LEU A 72 8.95 4.95 2.51
C LEU A 72 9.09 3.56 3.15
N LEU A 73 7.99 2.81 3.21
CA LEU A 73 7.98 1.44 3.70
C LEU A 73 8.49 0.48 2.61
N SER A 74 9.67 -0.11 2.83
CA SER A 74 10.21 -1.25 2.09
C SER A 74 9.67 -2.56 2.69
N SER A 75 9.10 -3.41 1.84
CA SER A 75 8.58 -4.74 2.20
C SER A 75 9.71 -5.76 2.10
N SER A 76 10.05 -6.42 3.20
CA SER A 76 10.94 -7.60 3.21
C SER A 76 10.18 -8.86 2.80
N GLU A 77 10.86 -9.65 1.96
CA GLU A 77 10.44 -10.95 1.41
C GLU A 77 10.22 -11.98 2.52
N ASP A 78 9.30 -12.93 2.31
CA ASP A 78 9.51 -14.37 2.49
C ASP A 78 8.22 -15.16 2.24
N ASP A 79 8.41 -16.31 1.60
CA ASP A 79 7.55 -17.48 1.38
C ASP A 79 6.41 -17.46 0.34
N LEU A 80 6.70 -18.15 -0.76
CA LEU A 80 5.77 -18.70 -1.76
C LEU A 80 5.06 -19.94 -1.20
N PRO A 81 3.84 -20.25 -1.69
CA PRO A 81 3.56 -21.65 -2.00
C PRO A 81 2.93 -21.90 -3.36
N ALA A 82 3.18 -23.14 -3.79
CA ALA A 82 2.95 -23.75 -5.08
C ALA A 82 1.47 -23.89 -5.51
N SER A 83 1.27 -23.85 -6.83
CA SER A 83 0.04 -24.27 -7.51
C SER A 83 -0.16 -25.79 -7.44
N PRO A 84 -1.41 -26.30 -7.43
CA PRO A 84 -1.72 -27.63 -7.91
C PRO A 84 -2.35 -27.60 -9.30
N LEU A 85 -1.82 -28.47 -10.18
CA LEU A 85 -2.44 -28.91 -11.41
C LEU A 85 -3.79 -29.60 -11.12
N ASN A 86 -4.77 -29.43 -12.01
CA ASN A 86 -5.54 -30.61 -12.40
C ASN A 86 -6.07 -30.60 -13.83
N THR A 87 -6.07 -31.83 -14.32
CA THR A 87 -6.30 -32.41 -15.64
C THR A 87 -7.79 -32.59 -15.91
N THR A 88 -8.27 -32.31 -17.13
CA THR A 88 -9.43 -33.02 -17.70
C THR A 88 -9.49 -32.91 -19.23
N ASN A 89 -9.25 -34.05 -19.88
CA ASN A 89 -9.97 -34.70 -20.98
C ASN A 89 -10.72 -33.88 -22.04
N THR A 90 -10.33 -34.17 -23.29
CA THR A 90 -10.96 -33.84 -24.57
C THR A 90 -12.28 -34.58 -24.80
N PRO A 91 -13.18 -34.02 -25.63
CA PRO A 91 -13.60 -34.80 -26.80
C PRO A 91 -13.58 -34.02 -28.13
N LYS A 92 -13.32 -34.80 -29.18
CA LYS A 92 -13.10 -34.43 -30.59
C LYS A 92 -14.43 -34.40 -31.34
N ALA A 93 -14.77 -33.32 -32.05
CA ALA A 93 -15.81 -33.33 -33.08
C ALA A 93 -15.56 -32.35 -34.24
N LYS A 94 -15.26 -32.96 -35.39
CA LYS A 94 -15.58 -32.69 -36.82
C LYS A 94 -15.62 -31.26 -37.39
N LYS A 95 -14.89 -31.13 -38.50
CA LYS A 95 -14.78 -30.01 -39.45
C LYS A 95 -15.97 -29.97 -40.43
N THR A 96 -16.37 -28.76 -40.86
CA THR A 96 -16.66 -28.28 -42.25
C THR A 96 -17.16 -26.81 -42.21
N PRO A 97 -17.38 -26.06 -43.32
CA PRO A 97 -16.44 -25.07 -43.84
C PRO A 97 -16.96 -23.61 -43.82
N SER A 98 -16.05 -22.71 -44.18
CA SER A 98 -16.06 -21.23 -44.22
C SER A 98 -17.16 -20.53 -45.05
N ARG A 99 -17.54 -19.32 -44.58
CA ARG A 99 -18.00 -18.06 -45.26
C ARG A 99 -19.28 -17.51 -44.60
N ASN A 100 -19.45 -16.23 -44.23
CA ASN A 100 -18.84 -14.97 -44.64
C ASN A 100 -18.82 -13.95 -43.48
N THR A 101 -17.94 -12.98 -43.63
CA THR A 101 -17.68 -11.78 -42.83
C THR A 101 -18.92 -10.96 -42.50
N ALA A 102 -19.25 -10.86 -41.21
CA ALA A 102 -20.03 -9.76 -40.65
C ALA A 102 -19.06 -8.85 -39.87
N ASP A 103 -18.92 -7.62 -40.37
CA ASP A 103 -18.12 -6.54 -39.82
C ASP A 103 -18.60 -6.25 -38.39
N THR A 104 -17.89 -6.80 -37.40
CA THR A 104 -18.17 -6.56 -35.99
C THR A 104 -17.41 -5.30 -35.60
N PRO A 105 -18.04 -4.25 -35.04
CA PRO A 105 -17.34 -3.05 -34.64
C PRO A 105 -16.23 -3.43 -33.65
N ARG A 106 -14.98 -3.21 -34.07
CA ARG A 106 -13.78 -3.47 -33.28
C ARG A 106 -13.90 -2.69 -31.97
N LYS A 107 -14.34 -3.34 -30.89
CA LYS A 107 -14.37 -2.75 -29.54
C LYS A 107 -12.99 -2.18 -29.26
N THR A 108 -12.88 -0.87 -29.19
CA THR A 108 -11.62 -0.20 -28.86
C THR A 108 -11.24 -0.64 -27.45
N PRO A 109 -10.11 -1.35 -27.24
CA PRO A 109 -9.75 -1.92 -25.94
C PRO A 109 -9.65 -0.90 -24.79
N GLY A 110 -9.51 0.39 -25.14
CA GLY A 110 -9.36 1.48 -24.19
C GLY A 110 -10.66 1.98 -23.54
N ARG A 111 -11.83 1.84 -24.17
CA ARG A 111 -13.08 2.42 -23.63
C ARG A 111 -13.57 1.67 -22.39
N GLY A 112 -13.51 0.34 -22.42
CA GLY A 112 -13.91 -0.50 -21.28
C GLY A 112 -13.00 -0.32 -20.06
N ARG A 113 -11.68 -0.23 -20.28
CA ARG A 113 -10.72 -0.04 -19.18
C ARG A 113 -10.89 1.31 -18.47
N LYS A 114 -11.13 2.39 -19.22
CA LYS A 114 -11.41 3.71 -18.64
C LYS A 114 -12.71 3.73 -17.85
N ALA A 115 -13.77 3.14 -18.39
CA ALA A 115 -15.07 3.06 -17.69
C ALA A 115 -14.98 2.23 -16.41
N LEU A 116 -14.23 1.12 -16.44
CA LEU A 116 -13.93 0.33 -15.23
C LEU A 116 -13.14 1.16 -14.21
N GLN A 117 -12.08 1.84 -14.64
CA GLN A 117 -11.26 2.68 -13.75
C GLN A 117 -12.11 3.74 -13.03
N VAL A 118 -13.00 4.46 -13.74
CA VAL A 118 -13.90 5.44 -13.13
C VAL A 118 -14.83 4.80 -12.10
N ARG A 119 -15.31 3.58 -12.35
CA ARG A 119 -16.13 2.84 -11.38
C ARG A 119 -15.34 2.48 -10.13
N LEU A 120 -14.09 2.03 -10.29
CA LEU A 120 -13.21 1.67 -9.19
C LEU A 120 -12.82 2.90 -8.34
N GLU A 121 -12.59 4.04 -8.99
CA GLU A 121 -12.36 5.34 -8.33
C GLU A 121 -13.54 5.72 -7.45
N LYS A 122 -14.75 5.70 -8.03
CA LYS A 122 -15.99 5.98 -7.28
C LYS A 122 -16.20 5.01 -6.11
N LEU A 123 -15.96 3.72 -6.33
CA LEU A 123 -16.08 2.71 -5.29
C LEU A 123 -15.12 2.97 -4.12
N ALA A 124 -13.90 3.42 -4.39
CA ALA A 124 -12.93 3.78 -3.36
C ALA A 124 -13.42 4.96 -2.51
N GLU A 125 -13.90 6.04 -3.15
CA GLU A 125 -14.46 7.21 -2.47
C GLU A 125 -15.65 6.83 -1.57
N GLU A 126 -16.60 6.07 -2.11
CA GLU A 126 -17.77 5.58 -1.36
C GLU A 126 -17.35 4.70 -0.18
N THR A 127 -16.35 3.84 -0.36
CA THR A 127 -15.84 2.96 0.69
C THR A 127 -15.18 3.75 1.82
N VAL A 128 -14.40 4.79 1.50
CA VAL A 128 -13.80 5.69 2.50
C VAL A 128 -14.90 6.34 3.33
N SER A 129 -15.87 6.98 2.69
CA SER A 129 -16.96 7.66 3.39
C SER A 129 -17.77 6.71 4.27
N GLN A 130 -18.13 5.54 3.74
CA GLN A 130 -18.90 4.53 4.48
C GLN A 130 -18.14 3.99 5.69
N LEU A 131 -16.87 3.59 5.53
CA LEU A 131 -16.10 3.02 6.64
C LEU A 131 -15.76 4.08 7.69
N ASN A 132 -15.48 5.32 7.28
CA ASN A 132 -15.27 6.41 8.23
C ASN A 132 -16.49 6.61 9.12
N THR A 133 -17.68 6.62 8.54
CA THR A 133 -18.94 6.77 9.28
C THR A 133 -19.27 5.55 10.14
N LEU A 134 -19.20 4.35 9.56
CA LEU A 134 -19.72 3.13 10.20
C LEU A 134 -18.75 2.48 11.19
N VAL A 135 -17.44 2.68 11.01
CA VAL A 135 -16.42 1.95 11.75
C VAL A 135 -15.50 2.88 12.53
N PHE A 136 -15.13 4.02 11.95
CA PHE A 136 -14.13 4.93 12.54
C PHE A 136 -14.76 6.14 13.25
N ASP A 137 -16.07 6.13 13.48
CA ASP A 137 -16.84 7.15 14.19
C ASP A 137 -16.67 8.58 13.63
N GLY A 138 -16.38 8.70 12.32
CA GLY A 138 -16.08 9.98 11.66
C GLY A 138 -14.78 10.64 12.14
N ARG A 139 -13.87 9.88 12.75
CA ARG A 139 -12.65 10.43 13.37
C ARG A 139 -11.43 10.46 12.46
N ILE A 140 -11.51 9.89 11.26
CA ILE A 140 -10.53 10.14 10.20
C ILE A 140 -10.98 11.41 9.46
N PRO A 141 -10.07 12.32 9.05
CA PRO A 141 -10.44 13.50 8.28
C PRO A 141 -11.33 13.17 7.09
N GLU A 142 -12.31 14.01 6.78
CA GLU A 142 -13.20 13.78 5.63
C GLU A 142 -12.53 14.12 4.29
N ASP A 143 -11.51 14.97 4.32
CA ASP A 143 -10.74 15.45 3.18
C ASP A 143 -9.53 14.56 2.83
N ILE A 144 -9.63 13.24 3.06
CA ILE A 144 -8.58 12.29 2.65
C ILE A 144 -8.40 12.35 1.14
N GLU A 145 -7.16 12.57 0.70
CA GLU A 145 -6.82 12.56 -0.73
C GLU A 145 -6.64 11.12 -1.24
N LEU A 146 -7.39 10.74 -2.27
CA LEU A 146 -7.20 9.46 -2.97
C LEU A 146 -6.37 9.66 -4.24
N ILE A 147 -5.17 9.08 -4.28
CA ILE A 147 -4.20 9.27 -5.35
C ILE A 147 -4.07 7.99 -6.19
N TRP A 148 -4.60 7.97 -7.41
CA TRP A 148 -4.49 6.83 -8.31
C TRP A 148 -3.19 6.85 -9.13
N SER A 149 -2.29 5.94 -8.82
CA SER A 149 -0.91 5.93 -9.31
C SER A 149 -0.67 4.83 -10.35
N LYS A 150 0.06 5.18 -11.41
CA LYS A 150 0.62 4.23 -12.40
C LYS A 150 2.01 3.72 -12.00
N ARG A 151 2.59 4.31 -10.95
CA ARG A 151 3.98 4.09 -10.51
C ARG A 151 4.07 3.21 -9.26
N LEU A 152 2.99 3.07 -8.50
CA LEU A 152 2.87 2.11 -7.41
C LEU A 152 2.76 0.69 -7.98
N ASN A 153 3.90 0.02 -8.19
CA ASN A 153 3.98 -1.28 -8.87
C ASN A 153 4.36 -2.44 -7.94
N THR A 154 4.67 -2.16 -6.67
CA THR A 154 5.11 -3.16 -5.68
C THR A 154 4.05 -3.45 -4.62
N THR A 155 3.13 -2.52 -4.39
CA THR A 155 2.00 -2.68 -3.47
C THR A 155 0.70 -2.27 -4.16
N ALA A 156 -0.43 -2.73 -3.61
CA ALA A 156 -1.75 -2.36 -4.10
C ALA A 156 -2.17 -0.96 -3.64
N GLY A 157 -1.80 -0.59 -2.41
CA GLY A 157 -2.08 0.68 -1.78
C GLY A 157 -0.95 1.13 -0.86
N ARG A 158 -1.05 2.39 -0.40
CA ARG A 158 -0.21 2.99 0.64
C ARG A 158 -0.92 4.17 1.30
N ALA A 159 -1.16 4.09 2.60
CA ALA A 159 -1.56 5.23 3.41
C ALA A 159 -0.38 6.16 3.73
N ASN A 160 -0.61 7.47 3.67
CA ASN A 160 0.30 8.49 4.15
C ASN A 160 -0.43 9.39 5.15
N TRP A 161 0.29 9.80 6.19
CA TRP A 161 -0.26 10.65 7.25
C TRP A 161 0.79 11.65 7.72
N LYS A 162 0.35 12.89 7.95
CA LYS A 162 1.15 13.95 8.54
C LYS A 162 0.34 14.64 9.64
N ARG A 163 0.96 14.78 10.81
CA ARG A 163 0.42 15.58 11.91
C ARG A 163 1.04 16.97 11.88
N ILE A 164 0.21 18.00 11.80
CA ILE A 164 0.63 19.41 11.82
C ILE A 164 0.08 20.03 13.10
N ARG A 165 0.97 20.52 13.96
CA ARG A 165 0.58 21.18 15.21
C ARG A 165 0.32 22.66 14.93
N LYS A 166 -0.88 23.15 15.24
CA LYS A 166 -1.19 24.59 15.16
C LYS A 166 -0.62 25.33 16.36
N GLU A 167 -0.40 26.63 16.18
CA GLU A 167 -0.10 27.56 17.28
C GLU A 167 -1.20 27.59 18.35
N SER A 168 -2.46 27.31 17.98
CA SER A 168 -3.59 27.17 18.91
C SER A 168 -3.46 25.97 19.86
N GLY A 169 -2.51 25.06 19.61
CA GLY A 169 -2.33 23.83 20.37
C GLY A 169 -3.10 22.62 19.80
N ASP A 170 -3.98 22.84 18.82
CA ASP A 170 -4.73 21.78 18.14
C ASP A 170 -3.88 21.11 17.04
N ASP A 171 -4.03 19.79 16.92
CA ASP A 171 -3.37 19.02 15.87
C ASP A 171 -4.29 18.91 14.64
N ILE A 172 -3.75 19.18 13.45
CA ILE A 172 -4.36 18.84 12.16
C ILE A 172 -3.75 17.53 11.68
N HIS A 173 -4.59 16.64 11.16
CA HIS A 173 -4.15 15.43 10.49
C HIS A 173 -4.39 15.56 9.00
N GLN A 174 -3.32 15.56 8.20
CA GLN A 174 -3.40 15.41 6.75
C GLN A 174 -3.22 13.94 6.39
N CYS A 175 -4.15 13.38 5.62
CA CYS A 175 -4.17 11.97 5.26
C CYS A 175 -4.31 11.82 3.74
N SER A 176 -3.60 10.87 3.16
CA SER A 176 -3.82 10.45 1.78
C SER A 176 -3.66 8.94 1.62
N ILE A 177 -4.31 8.37 0.62
CA ILE A 177 -4.15 6.97 0.23
C ILE A 177 -3.76 6.91 -1.23
N GLU A 178 -2.56 6.41 -1.51
CA GLU A 178 -2.12 6.11 -2.87
C GLU A 178 -2.58 4.70 -3.27
N LEU A 179 -3.18 4.56 -4.44
CA LEU A 179 -3.79 3.33 -4.96
C LEU A 179 -3.18 2.96 -6.33
N SER A 180 -2.85 1.69 -6.53
CA SER A 180 -2.25 1.22 -7.78
C SER A 180 -3.29 0.93 -8.86
N THR A 181 -3.28 1.73 -9.93
CA THR A 181 -4.10 1.50 -11.14
C THR A 181 -3.80 0.19 -11.88
N LYS A 182 -2.69 -0.48 -11.58
CA LYS A 182 -2.29 -1.73 -12.24
C LYS A 182 -2.60 -2.98 -11.42
N VAL A 183 -2.65 -2.83 -10.10
CA VAL A 183 -2.92 -3.93 -9.17
C VAL A 183 -4.42 -4.00 -8.85
N LEU A 184 -5.06 -2.84 -8.70
CA LEU A 184 -6.49 -2.71 -8.40
C LEU A 184 -7.29 -2.67 -9.70
N ASP A 185 -7.57 -3.84 -10.25
CA ASP A 185 -8.26 -4.01 -11.53
C ASP A 185 -9.70 -4.54 -11.38
N ASN A 186 -10.17 -4.74 -10.14
CA ASN A 186 -11.52 -5.19 -9.83
C ASN A 186 -11.99 -4.63 -8.47
N GLU A 187 -13.29 -4.75 -8.22
CA GLU A 187 -13.97 -4.14 -7.08
C GLU A 187 -13.51 -4.74 -5.74
N GLU A 188 -13.36 -6.05 -5.65
CA GLU A 188 -12.91 -6.75 -4.43
C GLU A 188 -11.53 -6.25 -3.97
N ARG A 189 -10.58 -6.14 -4.89
CA ARG A 189 -9.23 -5.62 -4.57
C ARG A 189 -9.28 -4.19 -4.06
N VAL A 190 -10.13 -3.35 -4.65
CA VAL A 190 -10.31 -1.96 -4.20
C VAL A 190 -10.87 -1.93 -2.80
N LEU A 191 -11.94 -2.68 -2.53
CA LEU A 191 -12.57 -2.74 -1.21
C LEU A 191 -11.58 -3.16 -0.12
N ASN A 192 -10.89 -4.29 -0.34
CA ASN A 192 -9.94 -4.84 0.62
C ASN A 192 -8.76 -3.89 0.85
N THR A 193 -8.21 -3.29 -0.21
CA THR A 193 -7.07 -2.38 -0.09
C THR A 193 -7.43 -1.06 0.55
N VAL A 194 -8.51 -0.39 0.12
CA VAL A 194 -8.93 0.87 0.73
C VAL A 194 -9.23 0.67 2.21
N ALA A 195 -9.90 -0.43 2.58
CA ALA A 195 -10.19 -0.75 3.97
C ALA A 195 -8.92 -1.03 4.80
N HIS A 196 -7.93 -1.72 4.22
CA HIS A 196 -6.62 -1.93 4.84
C HIS A 196 -5.90 -0.60 5.11
N GLU A 197 -5.81 0.27 4.09
CA GLU A 197 -5.15 1.56 4.23
C GLU A 197 -5.88 2.48 5.23
N LEU A 198 -7.21 2.44 5.30
CA LEU A 198 -7.96 3.15 6.34
C LEU A 198 -7.71 2.61 7.74
N CYS A 199 -7.47 1.31 7.91
CA CYS A 199 -7.10 0.75 9.21
C CYS A 199 -5.74 1.27 9.69
N HIS A 200 -4.79 1.53 8.77
CA HIS A 200 -3.57 2.25 9.08
C HIS A 200 -3.84 3.68 9.53
N LEU A 201 -4.62 4.45 8.75
CA LEU A 201 -4.99 5.82 9.12
C LEU A 201 -5.71 5.88 10.47
N ALA A 202 -6.63 4.96 10.74
CA ALA A 202 -7.33 4.86 12.02
C ALA A 202 -6.35 4.60 13.19
N ALA A 203 -5.40 3.68 13.02
CA ALA A 203 -4.39 3.41 14.05
C ALA A 203 -3.54 4.66 14.35
N TRP A 204 -3.17 5.44 13.33
CA TRP A 204 -2.37 6.65 13.50
C TRP A 204 -3.16 7.83 14.07
N VAL A 205 -4.30 8.15 13.46
CA VAL A 205 -5.11 9.33 13.80
C VAL A 205 -5.87 9.13 15.10
N ILE A 206 -6.49 7.97 15.29
CA ILE A 206 -7.41 7.72 16.42
C ILE A 206 -6.66 7.21 17.64
N ASN A 207 -5.67 6.33 17.44
CA ASN A 207 -4.96 5.68 18.54
C ASN A 207 -3.55 6.23 18.78
N GLY A 208 -2.96 6.95 17.83
CA GLY A 208 -1.55 7.38 17.92
C GLY A 208 -0.55 6.23 17.82
N GLU A 209 -0.95 5.05 17.34
CA GLU A 209 -0.10 3.85 17.24
C GLU A 209 0.63 3.84 15.87
N ILE A 210 1.81 4.45 15.80
CA ILE A 210 2.61 4.53 14.56
C ILE A 210 3.32 3.19 14.27
N GLN A 211 3.83 2.54 15.31
CA GLN A 211 4.53 1.26 15.21
C GLN A 211 4.04 0.28 16.28
N PRO A 212 3.99 -1.03 15.98
CA PRO A 212 4.27 -1.64 14.67
C PRO A 212 3.15 -1.37 13.65
N ALA A 213 3.48 -1.33 12.35
CA ALA A 213 2.53 -0.97 11.28
C ALA A 213 1.20 -1.76 11.33
N HIS A 214 1.26 -3.08 11.57
CA HIS A 214 0.09 -3.96 11.72
C HIS A 214 -0.10 -4.42 13.17
N GLY A 215 0.01 -3.48 14.10
CA GLY A 215 -0.10 -3.70 15.54
C GLY A 215 -1.49 -4.03 16.06
N ARG A 216 -1.69 -3.86 17.36
CA ARG A 216 -2.94 -4.20 18.04
C ARG A 216 -4.08 -3.32 17.56
N CYS A 217 -3.82 -2.02 17.33
CA CYS A 217 -4.83 -1.07 16.87
C CYS A 217 -5.26 -1.41 15.44
N PHE A 218 -4.31 -1.63 14.52
CA PHE A 218 -4.60 -2.05 13.14
C PHE A 218 -5.48 -3.31 13.12
N LYS A 219 -5.08 -4.38 13.82
CA LYS A 219 -5.85 -5.64 13.88
C LYS A 219 -7.22 -5.46 14.54
N GLY A 220 -7.33 -4.53 15.49
CA GLY A 220 -8.60 -4.15 16.12
C GLY A 220 -9.56 -3.52 15.11
N TRP A 221 -9.09 -2.53 14.36
CA TRP A 221 -9.85 -1.89 13.29
C TRP A 221 -10.22 -2.84 12.17
N GLY A 222 -9.27 -3.67 11.73
CA GLY A 222 -9.53 -4.67 10.70
C GLY A 222 -10.68 -5.62 11.07
N ARG A 223 -10.72 -6.09 12.33
CA ARG A 223 -11.84 -6.91 12.83
C ARG A 223 -13.17 -6.15 12.86
N LYS A 224 -13.16 -4.87 13.24
CA LYS A 224 -14.38 -4.05 13.23
C LYS A 224 -14.90 -3.83 11.81
N VAL A 225 -14.02 -3.56 10.85
CA VAL A 225 -14.39 -3.44 9.43
C VAL A 225 -14.98 -4.75 8.93
N MET A 226 -14.30 -5.88 9.08
CA MET A 226 -14.81 -7.18 8.62
C MET A 226 -16.12 -7.59 9.30
N LYS A 227 -16.40 -7.11 10.52
CA LYS A 227 -17.69 -7.31 11.19
C LYS A 227 -18.80 -6.45 10.59
N SER A 228 -18.50 -5.21 10.20
CA SER A 228 -19.46 -4.26 9.63
C SER A 228 -19.72 -4.52 8.13
N ARG A 229 -18.68 -4.96 7.42
CA ARG A 229 -18.68 -5.24 5.98
C ARG A 229 -18.09 -6.65 5.72
N PRO A 230 -18.92 -7.70 5.79
CA PRO A 230 -18.47 -9.09 5.61
C PRO A 230 -17.92 -9.41 4.21
N ASP A 231 -18.19 -8.56 3.23
CA ASP A 231 -17.63 -8.60 1.88
C ASP A 231 -16.17 -8.13 1.79
N ILE A 232 -15.65 -7.52 2.87
CA ILE A 232 -14.27 -7.04 2.95
C ILE A 232 -13.44 -8.04 3.77
N HIS A 233 -12.26 -8.40 3.26
CA HIS A 233 -11.29 -9.23 3.95
C HIS A 233 -9.96 -8.48 4.16
N ILE A 234 -9.63 -8.18 5.42
CA ILE A 234 -8.41 -7.45 5.77
C ILE A 234 -7.38 -8.41 6.37
N THR A 235 -6.27 -8.54 5.67
CA THR A 235 -5.06 -9.23 6.12
C THR A 235 -3.95 -8.21 6.43
N THR A 236 -2.80 -8.67 6.92
CA THR A 236 -1.62 -7.81 7.14
C THR A 236 -0.80 -7.56 5.87
N ARG A 237 -1.12 -8.26 4.77
CA ARG A 237 -0.43 -8.13 3.48
C ARG A 237 -1.43 -8.34 2.36
N HIS A 238 -1.39 -7.49 1.35
CA HIS A 238 -2.11 -7.72 0.10
C HIS A 238 -1.34 -8.76 -0.74
N ASP A 239 -1.90 -9.94 -0.93
CA ASP A 239 -1.31 -11.07 -1.67
C ASP A 239 -1.94 -11.24 -3.06
N TYR A 240 -2.25 -10.13 -3.72
CA TYR A 240 -2.87 -10.17 -5.03
C TYR A 240 -1.91 -10.69 -6.12
N GLU A 241 -2.43 -11.55 -6.99
CA GLU A 241 -1.74 -11.94 -8.21
C GLU A 241 -1.68 -10.75 -9.18
N ILE A 242 -0.48 -10.24 -9.43
CA ILE A 242 -0.24 -9.11 -10.35
C ILE A 242 0.03 -9.67 -11.75
N ALA A 243 -0.88 -9.40 -12.69
CA ALA A 243 -0.68 -9.79 -14.08
C ALA A 243 0.41 -8.93 -14.75
N TYR A 244 1.55 -9.54 -15.07
CA TYR A 244 2.65 -8.89 -15.78
C TYR A 244 2.60 -9.20 -17.27
N ARG A 245 2.60 -8.15 -18.10
CA ARG A 245 2.63 -8.32 -19.57
C ARG A 245 3.95 -8.91 -20.06
N TYR A 246 5.04 -8.65 -19.34
CA TYR A 246 6.38 -9.07 -19.72
C TYR A 246 7.04 -9.77 -18.54
N GLU A 247 7.06 -11.09 -18.61
CA GLU A 247 7.75 -11.92 -17.63
C GLU A 247 9.12 -12.34 -18.17
N TRP A 248 10.11 -12.31 -17.30
CA TRP A 248 11.47 -12.73 -17.60
C TRP A 248 11.89 -13.79 -16.59
N ARG A 249 12.54 -14.86 -17.04
CA ARG A 249 13.03 -15.93 -16.17
C ARG A 249 14.55 -15.99 -16.25
N CYS A 250 15.21 -16.23 -15.12
CA CYS A 250 16.63 -16.55 -15.14
C CYS A 250 16.88 -17.86 -15.88
N ALA A 251 17.79 -17.84 -16.85
CA ALA A 251 18.15 -19.00 -17.66
C ALA A 251 18.89 -20.09 -16.84
N ASN A 252 19.45 -19.75 -15.68
CA ASN A 252 20.06 -20.74 -14.79
C ASN A 252 18.94 -21.59 -14.13
N PRO A 253 18.82 -22.90 -14.43
CA PRO A 253 17.75 -23.74 -13.91
C PRO A 253 17.79 -23.88 -12.38
N ALA A 254 18.97 -23.81 -11.77
CA ALA A 254 19.12 -23.85 -10.32
C ALA A 254 18.63 -22.56 -9.63
N CYS A 255 18.52 -21.45 -10.38
CA CYS A 255 17.99 -20.19 -9.87
C CYS A 255 16.52 -19.99 -10.23
N ALA A 256 16.16 -20.12 -11.53
CA ALA A 256 14.81 -20.02 -12.08
C ALA A 256 13.96 -18.80 -11.66
N ARG A 257 14.57 -17.77 -11.04
CA ARG A 257 13.86 -16.59 -10.53
C ARG A 257 13.12 -15.88 -11.68
N THR A 258 11.86 -15.54 -11.43
CA THR A 258 11.01 -14.84 -12.40
C THR A 258 10.85 -13.38 -12.01
N TYR A 259 10.85 -12.50 -13.02
CA TYR A 259 10.74 -11.06 -12.90
C TYR A 259 9.59 -10.58 -13.77
N GLY A 260 8.49 -10.18 -13.13
CA GLY A 260 7.37 -9.54 -13.80
C GLY A 260 7.62 -8.06 -14.10
N ARG A 261 7.26 -7.60 -15.29
CA ARG A 261 7.33 -6.19 -15.71
C ARG A 261 6.09 -5.76 -16.49
N HIS A 262 5.66 -4.51 -16.29
CA HIS A 262 4.56 -3.91 -17.04
C HIS A 262 5.00 -3.25 -18.36
N SER A 263 6.32 -3.14 -18.60
CA SER A 263 6.93 -2.67 -19.86
C SER A 263 8.08 -3.60 -20.28
N LYS A 264 8.53 -3.51 -21.55
CA LYS A 264 9.72 -4.23 -22.04
C LYS A 264 11.00 -3.51 -21.58
N SER A 265 11.19 -3.38 -20.26
CA SER A 265 12.30 -2.60 -19.67
C SER A 265 13.56 -3.42 -19.41
N ILE A 266 13.49 -4.75 -19.46
CA ILE A 266 14.67 -5.61 -19.31
C ILE A 266 15.32 -5.78 -20.68
N ASN A 267 16.57 -5.34 -20.78
CA ASN A 267 17.45 -5.65 -21.90
C ASN A 267 18.39 -6.78 -21.47
N PRO A 268 18.26 -8.01 -22.01
CA PRO A 268 19.12 -9.15 -21.65
C PRO A 268 20.62 -8.95 -21.87
N ASP A 269 21.01 -7.99 -22.71
CA ASP A 269 22.42 -7.69 -22.99
C ASP A 269 23.02 -6.74 -21.94
N GLN A 270 22.19 -6.02 -21.19
CA GLN A 270 22.60 -5.05 -20.17
C GLN A 270 22.21 -5.46 -18.76
N HIS A 271 21.17 -6.28 -18.61
CA HIS A 271 20.60 -6.68 -17.35
C HIS A 271 20.74 -8.19 -17.13
N ALA A 272 21.08 -8.56 -15.90
CA ALA A 272 21.23 -9.94 -15.46
C ALA A 272 20.35 -10.23 -14.24
N CYS A 273 20.22 -11.50 -13.89
CA CYS A 273 19.54 -11.94 -12.68
C CYS A 273 20.17 -11.27 -11.45
N GLY A 274 19.34 -10.67 -10.60
CA GLY A 274 19.80 -10.02 -9.37
C GLY A 274 20.50 -10.97 -8.40
N VAL A 275 20.12 -12.25 -8.40
CA VAL A 275 20.58 -13.29 -7.48
C VAL A 275 21.87 -13.96 -7.96
N CYS A 276 21.83 -14.62 -9.12
CA CYS A 276 22.96 -15.43 -9.61
C CYS A 276 23.78 -14.76 -10.73
N LYS A 277 23.41 -13.53 -11.12
CA LYS A 277 23.99 -12.81 -12.28
C LYS A 277 23.88 -13.53 -13.62
N GLY A 278 23.07 -14.60 -13.70
CA GLY A 278 22.79 -15.31 -14.94
C GLY A 278 21.92 -14.51 -15.92
N LYS A 279 21.92 -14.95 -17.18
CA LYS A 279 21.13 -14.34 -18.26
C LYS A 279 19.62 -14.41 -17.96
N LEU A 280 18.88 -13.41 -18.43
CA LEU A 280 17.42 -13.36 -18.37
C LEU A 280 16.81 -13.66 -19.73
N GLU A 281 15.85 -14.58 -19.76
CA GLU A 281 15.12 -14.99 -20.95
C GLU A 281 13.66 -14.53 -20.89
N PRO A 282 13.09 -14.03 -22.00
CA PRO A 282 11.71 -13.60 -22.04
C PRO A 282 10.76 -14.80 -22.02
N MET A 283 9.76 -14.77 -21.15
CA MET A 283 8.67 -15.75 -21.09
C MET A 283 7.45 -15.31 -21.94
N PHE A 284 7.67 -14.41 -22.91
CA PHE A 284 6.65 -13.85 -23.79
C PHE A 284 7.15 -13.81 -25.24
N GLN A 285 6.23 -13.74 -26.21
CA GLN A 285 6.59 -13.68 -27.63
C GLN A 285 7.45 -12.45 -27.93
N THR A 286 8.70 -12.67 -28.34
CA THR A 286 9.55 -11.66 -28.96
C THR A 286 9.45 -11.82 -30.47
N TYR A 287 9.12 -10.75 -31.18
CA TYR A 287 9.23 -10.74 -32.63
C TYR A 287 10.66 -10.38 -32.99
N SER A 288 11.41 -11.34 -33.52
CA SER A 288 12.67 -11.06 -34.20
C SER A 288 12.32 -10.33 -35.51
N PRO A 289 12.95 -9.18 -35.81
CA PRO A 289 12.84 -8.60 -37.14
C PRO A 289 13.45 -9.60 -38.12
N THR A 290 12.62 -10.30 -38.89
CA THR A 290 13.10 -11.06 -40.05
C THR A 290 13.85 -10.07 -40.93
N LYS A 291 15.13 -10.37 -41.20
CA LYS A 291 15.97 -9.61 -42.13
C LYS A 291 15.15 -9.32 -43.37
N ARG A 292 14.81 -8.05 -43.61
CA ARG A 292 14.24 -7.62 -44.89
C ARG A 292 15.28 -7.99 -45.95
N THR A 293 15.05 -9.07 -46.69
CA THR A 293 15.85 -9.40 -47.86
C THR A 293 15.77 -8.20 -48.79
N ALA A 294 16.92 -7.58 -49.04
CA ALA A 294 17.02 -6.42 -49.92
C ALA A 294 16.41 -6.76 -51.28
N PHE A 295 15.46 -5.94 -51.72
CA PHE A 295 14.85 -6.03 -53.03
C PHE A 295 15.95 -5.69 -54.06
N GLN A 296 16.47 -6.70 -54.77
CA GLN A 296 17.43 -6.48 -55.85
C GLN A 296 16.71 -5.77 -57.00
N GLY A 297 17.05 -4.51 -57.23
CA GLY A 297 16.55 -3.72 -58.34
C GLY A 297 16.91 -4.37 -59.68
N LYS A 298 15.90 -4.68 -60.47
CA LYS A 298 16.05 -5.17 -61.85
C LYS A 298 16.56 -4.02 -62.71
N GLN A 299 17.80 -4.13 -63.18
CA GLN A 299 18.37 -3.25 -64.20
C GLN A 299 17.57 -3.42 -65.50
N ILE A 300 17.03 -2.32 -66.01
CA ILE A 300 16.41 -2.26 -67.34
C ILE A 300 17.47 -1.68 -68.27
N SER A 301 17.99 -2.50 -69.17
CA SER A 301 18.85 -2.08 -70.27
C SER A 301 18.04 -1.30 -71.32
N PRO A 302 18.60 -0.24 -71.94
CA PRO A 302 17.91 0.48 -72.99
C PRO A 302 17.96 -0.31 -74.30
N THR A 303 16.81 -0.45 -74.95
CA THR A 303 16.69 -0.94 -76.34
C THR A 303 16.95 0.20 -77.35
N PRO A 304 17.42 -0.14 -78.57
CA PRO A 304 18.06 0.79 -79.52
C PRO A 304 17.10 1.79 -80.18
#